data_AF-A0A6G8AYL3-F1
#
_entry.id   AF-A0A6G8AYL3-F1
#
_cell.length_a   1.000
_cell.length_b   1.000
_cell.length_c   1.000
_cell.angle_alpha   90.00
_cell.angle_beta   90.00
_cell.angle_gamma   90.00
#
_symmetry.space_group_name_H-M   'P 1'
#
loop_
_entity.id
_entity.type
_entity.pdbx_description
1 polymer ?
#
loop_
_entity_poly.entity_id
_entity_poly.type
_entity_poly.pdbx_seq_one_letter_code
_entity_poly.pdbx_strand_id
1 'polypeptide(L)'
;MRDKKIDWDKINKAVAQSYVNLDPNTIPFNLFKEIDKIPNFAISSYQDISSILNIDIDTFKDRFHTSSNDAFIRKYHDTSTGKDLYTLFYNDNPSYLTIGRIRFSIAHELGHFYLNHLKDQQTQLDRGGIDKTTYKELEIEANHFASLFLINPIFITDKDDYKRIEKRFDVSSQAARIAFNRFKGFPFIKQYWKRRLKYDSPIKFIPRKNYIEYSPTYGYNTLFESFELSELPFIVCRHCKSLNYTMSSDVKFCPVCSSNKIEIKPKTAKFHETEEQEVFEYKKIPVEGKPSHIKDECPTCGNEVKYEDDFCDVCGLYLINRCAGHSKNEFSYDRTSGDPTYLTIETGFDPTVLDVNSAQFKNNDDFIGCEYPCSGKARYCAKCGSVTTFYLQSLFESWDTEKINSKGVTDEDLPF
;
A
#
# COMPACT_ATOMS: atom_id res chain seq x y z
N MET A 1 -32.86 -33.37 -8.72
CA MET A 1 -32.97 -31.92 -8.49
C MET A 1 -32.21 -31.25 -9.62
N ARG A 2 -32.85 -30.40 -10.43
CA ARG A 2 -32.13 -29.59 -11.43
C ARG A 2 -31.48 -28.45 -10.65
N ASP A 3 -30.16 -28.30 -10.74
CA ASP A 3 -29.47 -27.11 -10.25
C ASP A 3 -30.16 -25.88 -10.83
N LYS A 4 -30.66 -25.01 -9.97
CA LYS A 4 -31.28 -23.75 -10.39
C LYS A 4 -30.22 -22.94 -11.13
N LYS A 5 -30.56 -22.51 -12.33
CA LYS A 5 -29.65 -21.74 -13.20
C LYS A 5 -29.39 -20.38 -12.54
N ILE A 6 -28.12 -20.00 -12.40
CA ILE A 6 -27.68 -18.69 -11.90
C ILE A 6 -28.45 -17.57 -12.60
N ASP A 7 -29.02 -16.65 -11.82
CA ASP A 7 -29.77 -15.49 -12.33
C ASP A 7 -28.83 -14.35 -12.73
N TRP A 8 -28.27 -14.48 -13.94
CA TRP A 8 -27.38 -13.47 -14.50
C TRP A 8 -28.07 -12.13 -14.76
N ASP A 9 -29.39 -12.09 -14.98
CA ASP A 9 -30.10 -10.83 -15.19
C ASP A 9 -30.15 -10.02 -13.89
N LYS A 10 -30.50 -10.68 -12.78
CA LYS A 10 -30.44 -10.10 -11.43
C LYS A 10 -29.03 -9.56 -11.11
N ILE A 11 -27.98 -10.37 -11.36
CA ILE A 11 -26.60 -9.97 -11.08
C ILE A 11 -26.18 -8.76 -11.91
N ASN A 12 -26.43 -8.78 -13.23
CA ASN A 12 -26.02 -7.68 -14.11
C ASN A 12 -26.77 -6.38 -13.80
N LYS A 13 -28.06 -6.46 -13.43
CA LYS A 13 -28.83 -5.29 -12.96
C LYS A 13 -28.25 -4.73 -11.67
N ALA A 14 -27.88 -5.58 -10.72
CA ALA A 14 -27.25 -5.15 -9.47
C ALA A 14 -25.91 -4.46 -9.72
N VAL A 15 -25.06 -5.01 -10.59
CA VAL A 15 -23.78 -4.38 -10.98
C VAL A 15 -24.02 -3.05 -11.69
N ALA A 16 -24.97 -2.96 -12.62
CA ALA A 16 -25.31 -1.70 -13.27
C ALA A 16 -25.79 -0.64 -12.25
N GLN A 17 -26.65 -1.04 -11.30
CA GLN A 17 -27.13 -0.16 -10.25
C GLN A 17 -26.00 0.32 -9.32
N SER A 18 -25.03 -0.55 -8.98
CA SER A 18 -23.90 -0.15 -8.15
C SER A 18 -23.03 0.88 -8.86
N TYR A 19 -22.73 0.71 -10.15
CA TYR A 19 -22.00 1.72 -10.93
C TYR A 19 -22.76 3.05 -11.05
N VAL A 20 -24.09 3.03 -11.16
CA VAL A 20 -24.90 4.26 -11.17
C VAL A 20 -24.90 4.95 -9.80
N ASN A 21 -25.02 4.19 -8.71
CA ASN A 21 -25.07 4.74 -7.35
C ASN A 21 -23.73 5.32 -6.90
N LEU A 22 -22.63 4.67 -7.27
CA LEU A 22 -21.28 5.04 -6.85
C LEU A 22 -20.65 6.06 -7.80
N ASP A 23 -20.95 5.97 -9.10
CA ASP A 23 -20.36 6.81 -10.15
C ASP A 23 -18.82 6.89 -10.05
N PRO A 24 -18.11 5.74 -10.12
CA PRO A 24 -16.67 5.72 -10.00
C PRO A 24 -16.02 6.39 -11.23
N ASN A 25 -15.08 7.29 -10.99
CA ASN A 25 -14.36 8.01 -12.04
C ASN A 25 -12.98 7.42 -12.37
N THR A 26 -12.53 6.41 -11.62
CA THR A 26 -11.26 5.71 -11.85
C THR A 26 -11.42 4.20 -11.77
N ILE A 27 -10.55 3.47 -12.46
CA ILE A 27 -10.35 2.03 -12.28
C ILE A 27 -8.86 1.80 -11.98
N PRO A 28 -8.52 1.04 -10.92
CA PRO A 28 -9.41 0.57 -9.86
C PRO A 28 -9.99 1.76 -9.08
N PHE A 29 -11.25 1.68 -8.66
CA PHE A 29 -11.84 2.72 -7.81
C PHE A 29 -11.43 2.51 -6.34
N ASN A 30 -11.49 3.60 -5.57
CA ASN A 30 -11.25 3.58 -4.14
C ASN A 30 -12.48 3.03 -3.41
N LEU A 31 -12.45 1.76 -3.03
CA LEU A 31 -13.63 1.09 -2.45
C LEU A 31 -14.20 1.85 -1.24
N PHE A 32 -13.35 2.34 -0.33
CA PHE A 32 -13.80 3.04 0.86
C PHE A 32 -14.50 4.35 0.52
N LYS A 33 -13.89 5.16 -0.35
CA LYS A 33 -14.48 6.43 -0.81
C LYS A 33 -15.80 6.21 -1.56
N GLU A 34 -15.90 5.13 -2.34
CA GLU A 34 -17.14 4.79 -3.02
C GLU A 34 -18.21 4.34 -2.02
N ILE A 35 -17.89 3.48 -1.05
CA ILE A 35 -18.82 3.00 -0.04
C ILE A 35 -19.39 4.14 0.82
N ASP A 36 -18.58 5.16 1.13
CA ASP A 36 -19.03 6.35 1.89
C ASP A 36 -20.19 7.11 1.21
N LYS A 37 -20.43 6.89 -0.10
CA LYS A 37 -21.55 7.47 -0.83
C LYS A 37 -22.88 6.73 -0.60
N ILE A 38 -22.85 5.52 -0.06
CA ILE A 38 -24.04 4.71 0.17
C ILE A 38 -24.75 5.19 1.45
N PRO A 39 -26.02 5.64 1.36
CA PRO A 39 -26.72 6.14 2.54
C PRO A 39 -26.97 5.01 3.55
N ASN A 40 -26.85 5.34 4.84
CA ASN A 40 -27.05 4.40 5.96
C ASN A 40 -26.13 3.17 5.92
N PHE A 41 -24.95 3.30 5.31
CA PHE A 41 -23.97 2.23 5.18
C PHE A 41 -22.67 2.65 5.87
N ALA A 42 -22.12 1.76 6.70
CA ALA A 42 -20.85 1.93 7.37
C ALA A 42 -19.91 0.78 7.03
N ILE A 43 -18.61 1.05 7.08
CA ILE A 43 -17.56 0.05 6.91
C ILE A 43 -16.53 0.18 8.04
N SER A 44 -16.12 -0.95 8.61
CA SER A 44 -15.13 -0.99 9.70
C SER A 44 -14.23 -2.21 9.54
N SER A 45 -12.94 -2.08 9.82
CA SER A 45 -12.10 -3.27 9.96
C SER A 45 -12.42 -4.00 11.26
N TYR A 46 -12.02 -5.27 11.36
CA TYR A 46 -12.09 -6.03 12.61
C TYR A 46 -11.27 -5.36 13.71
N GLN A 47 -10.10 -4.81 13.38
CA GLN A 47 -9.20 -4.14 14.30
C GLN A 47 -9.83 -2.85 14.86
N ASP A 48 -10.45 -2.05 14.00
CA ASP A 48 -11.12 -0.81 14.39
C ASP A 48 -12.28 -1.11 15.37
N ILE A 49 -13.15 -2.06 15.03
CA ILE A 49 -14.31 -2.39 15.87
C ILE A 49 -13.92 -3.11 17.17
N SER A 50 -12.94 -4.02 17.12
CA SER A 50 -12.38 -4.67 18.31
C SER A 50 -11.82 -3.64 19.30
N SER A 51 -11.12 -2.62 18.79
CA SER A 51 -10.59 -1.52 19.61
C SER A 51 -11.71 -0.69 20.25
N ILE A 52 -12.77 -0.38 19.49
CA ILE A 52 -13.95 0.36 20.00
C ILE A 52 -14.68 -0.44 21.08
N LEU A 53 -14.84 -1.76 20.87
CA LEU A 53 -15.55 -2.65 21.80
C LEU A 53 -14.69 -3.14 22.96
N ASN A 54 -13.38 -2.86 22.94
CA ASN A 54 -12.39 -3.36 23.89
C ASN A 54 -12.44 -4.89 24.05
N ILE A 55 -12.48 -5.62 22.93
CA ILE A 55 -12.43 -7.08 22.86
C ILE A 55 -11.43 -7.50 21.79
N ASP A 56 -10.81 -8.67 21.94
CA ASP A 56 -9.95 -9.22 20.89
C ASP A 56 -10.76 -9.63 19.64
N ILE A 57 -10.05 -9.81 18.53
CA ILE A 57 -10.64 -10.09 17.21
C ILE A 57 -11.36 -11.45 17.19
N ASP A 58 -10.85 -12.45 17.91
CA ASP A 58 -11.43 -13.79 17.91
C ASP A 58 -12.72 -13.80 18.73
N THR A 59 -12.73 -13.16 19.92
CA THR A 59 -13.95 -12.91 20.69
C THR A 59 -14.97 -12.10 19.89
N PHE A 60 -14.54 -11.12 19.09
CA PHE A 60 -15.43 -10.39 18.19
C PHE A 60 -16.06 -11.33 17.15
N LYS A 61 -15.26 -12.12 16.43
CA LYS A 61 -15.78 -13.08 15.43
C LYS A 61 -16.76 -14.07 16.04
N ASP A 62 -16.45 -14.59 17.23
CA ASP A 62 -17.30 -15.53 17.96
C ASP A 62 -18.64 -14.90 18.36
N ARG A 63 -18.61 -13.69 18.96
CA ARG A 63 -19.84 -12.97 19.37
C ARG A 63 -20.75 -12.62 18.20
N PHE A 64 -20.16 -12.34 17.04
CA PHE A 64 -20.90 -11.98 15.85
C PHE A 64 -21.21 -13.19 14.95
N HIS A 65 -20.88 -14.41 15.40
CA HIS A 65 -21.10 -15.68 14.70
C HIS A 65 -20.72 -15.58 13.22
N THR A 66 -19.54 -15.05 12.92
CA THR A 66 -19.16 -14.76 11.55
C THR A 66 -19.03 -16.05 10.74
N SER A 67 -19.80 -16.20 9.65
CA SER A 67 -19.68 -17.34 8.74
C SER A 67 -18.38 -17.33 7.93
N SER A 68 -17.73 -16.16 7.85
CA SER A 68 -16.52 -15.91 7.07
C SER A 68 -15.45 -15.21 7.90
N ASN A 69 -14.21 -15.65 7.75
CA ASN A 69 -13.04 -15.02 8.38
C ASN A 69 -12.57 -13.76 7.65
N ASP A 70 -13.08 -13.50 6.44
CA ASP A 70 -12.56 -12.45 5.56
C ASP A 70 -13.38 -11.16 5.67
N ALA A 71 -14.71 -11.26 5.63
CA ALA A 71 -15.64 -10.15 5.77
C ALA A 71 -17.05 -10.68 6.07
N PHE A 72 -17.91 -9.81 6.60
CA PHE A 72 -19.35 -10.05 6.72
C PHE A 72 -20.11 -8.73 6.79
N ILE A 73 -21.38 -8.73 6.39
CA ILE A 73 -22.27 -7.58 6.53
C ILE A 73 -23.42 -7.85 7.52
N ARG A 74 -23.75 -6.84 8.32
CA ARG A 74 -24.94 -6.85 9.16
C ARG A 74 -25.90 -5.73 8.77
N LYS A 75 -27.18 -6.04 8.93
CA LYS A 75 -28.31 -5.13 8.79
C LYS A 75 -28.95 -4.95 10.15
N TYR A 76 -29.10 -3.71 10.59
CA TYR A 76 -29.79 -3.30 11.81
C TYR A 76 -30.96 -2.40 11.44
N HIS A 77 -32.16 -2.69 11.96
CA HIS A 77 -33.31 -1.83 11.76
C HIS A 77 -33.39 -0.81 12.91
N ASP A 78 -33.19 0.47 12.61
CA ASP A 78 -33.32 1.54 13.58
C ASP A 78 -34.79 1.91 13.75
N THR A 79 -35.36 1.48 14.87
CA THR A 79 -36.77 1.71 15.21
C THR A 79 -37.10 3.18 15.46
N SER A 80 -36.10 4.02 15.76
CA SER A 80 -36.30 5.45 16.01
C SER A 80 -36.45 6.25 14.71
N THR A 81 -35.69 5.89 13.67
CA THR A 81 -35.74 6.56 12.37
C THR A 81 -36.56 5.80 11.32
N GLY A 82 -36.92 4.54 11.60
CA GLY A 82 -37.59 3.62 10.68
C GLY A 82 -36.70 3.16 9.51
N LYS A 83 -35.38 3.39 9.60
CA LYS A 83 -34.42 3.12 8.52
C LYS A 83 -33.60 1.88 8.83
N ASP A 84 -33.22 1.18 7.76
CA ASP A 84 -32.24 0.11 7.84
C ASP A 84 -30.83 0.71 7.78
N LEU A 85 -29.99 0.34 8.74
CA LEU A 85 -28.57 0.63 8.82
C LEU A 85 -27.77 -0.62 8.45
N TYR A 86 -26.73 -0.46 7.65
CA TYR A 86 -25.87 -1.53 7.19
C TYR A 86 -24.45 -1.30 7.68
N THR A 87 -23.81 -2.34 8.20
CA THR A 87 -22.39 -2.29 8.59
C THR A 87 -21.65 -3.46 7.99
N LEU A 88 -20.67 -3.17 7.12
CA LEU A 88 -19.73 -4.12 6.56
C LEU A 88 -18.49 -4.18 7.45
N PHE A 89 -18.15 -5.38 7.90
CA PHE A 89 -16.95 -5.66 8.64
C PHE A 89 -15.99 -6.47 7.76
N TYR A 90 -14.70 -6.16 7.80
CA TYR A 90 -13.70 -6.87 7.02
C TYR A 90 -12.39 -7.06 7.79
N ASN A 91 -11.68 -8.13 7.48
CA ASN A 91 -10.35 -8.40 7.98
C ASN A 91 -9.34 -7.57 7.16
N ASP A 92 -8.67 -6.63 7.81
CA ASP A 92 -7.72 -5.72 7.17
C ASP A 92 -6.25 -6.16 7.33
N ASN A 93 -6.00 -7.34 7.90
CA ASN A 93 -4.66 -7.86 8.14
C ASN A 93 -4.02 -8.37 6.83
N PRO A 94 -3.01 -7.66 6.28
CA PRO A 94 -2.38 -8.03 5.02
C PRO A 94 -1.49 -9.28 5.13
N SER A 95 -1.08 -9.68 6.33
CA SER A 95 -0.34 -10.92 6.56
C SER A 95 -1.22 -12.16 6.44
N TYR A 96 -2.54 -12.00 6.59
CA TYR A 96 -3.52 -13.09 6.41
C TYR A 96 -4.17 -13.07 5.02
N LEU A 97 -4.44 -11.88 4.47
CA LEU A 97 -5.13 -11.71 3.18
C LEU A 97 -4.36 -10.75 2.28
N THR A 98 -4.17 -11.15 1.02
CA THR A 98 -3.67 -10.20 0.01
C THR A 98 -4.67 -9.06 -0.21
N ILE A 99 -4.19 -7.90 -0.65
CA ILE A 99 -5.03 -6.72 -0.90
C ILE A 99 -6.17 -7.06 -1.87
N GLY A 100 -5.86 -7.75 -2.97
CA GLY A 100 -6.87 -8.20 -3.93
C GLY A 100 -7.94 -9.11 -3.33
N ARG A 101 -7.62 -9.92 -2.31
CA ARG A 101 -8.60 -10.76 -1.60
C ARG A 101 -9.48 -9.93 -0.66
N ILE A 102 -8.90 -8.98 0.08
CA ILE A 102 -9.67 -8.06 0.94
C ILE A 102 -10.66 -7.25 0.10
N ARG A 103 -10.21 -6.68 -1.03
CA ARG A 103 -11.07 -5.96 -1.99
C ARG A 103 -12.21 -6.84 -2.49
N PHE A 104 -11.92 -8.09 -2.83
CA PHE A 104 -12.93 -9.06 -3.27
C PHE A 104 -13.95 -9.37 -2.18
N SER A 105 -13.52 -9.59 -0.94
CA SER A 105 -14.41 -9.87 0.19
C SER A 105 -15.33 -8.69 0.49
N ILE A 106 -14.82 -7.45 0.47
CA ILE A 106 -15.65 -6.24 0.57
C ILE A 106 -16.67 -6.18 -0.57
N ALA A 107 -16.24 -6.43 -1.81
CA ALA A 107 -17.14 -6.46 -2.97
C ALA A 107 -18.19 -7.57 -2.91
N HIS A 108 -17.86 -8.71 -2.30
CA HIS A 108 -18.79 -9.82 -2.06
C HIS A 108 -19.90 -9.42 -1.09
N GLU A 109 -19.55 -8.78 0.03
CA GLU A 109 -20.53 -8.24 0.98
C GLU A 109 -21.42 -7.14 0.36
N LEU A 110 -20.83 -6.27 -0.47
CA LEU A 110 -21.62 -5.33 -1.28
C LEU A 110 -22.57 -6.07 -2.23
N GLY A 111 -22.18 -7.24 -2.74
CA GLY A 111 -23.06 -8.12 -3.51
C GLY A 111 -24.29 -8.53 -2.72
N HIS A 112 -24.14 -8.97 -1.47
CA HIS A 112 -25.29 -9.27 -0.61
C HIS A 112 -26.21 -8.06 -0.40
N PHE A 113 -25.65 -6.86 -0.28
CA PHE A 113 -26.42 -5.62 -0.19
C PHE A 113 -27.19 -5.31 -1.49
N TYR A 114 -26.51 -5.21 -2.64
CA TYR A 114 -27.11 -4.83 -3.92
C TYR A 114 -28.04 -5.89 -4.51
N LEU A 115 -27.74 -7.17 -4.28
CA LEU A 115 -28.62 -8.29 -4.63
C LEU A 115 -29.75 -8.49 -3.61
N ASN A 116 -29.75 -7.70 -2.54
CA ASN A 116 -30.80 -7.64 -1.55
C ASN A 116 -31.00 -8.99 -0.82
N HIS A 117 -29.88 -9.66 -0.52
CA HIS A 117 -29.84 -10.93 0.22
C HIS A 117 -30.09 -10.75 1.72
N LEU A 118 -30.06 -9.50 2.21
CA LEU A 118 -30.20 -9.16 3.64
C LEU A 118 -31.65 -8.86 4.08
N LYS A 119 -32.65 -9.17 3.25
CA LYS A 119 -34.07 -8.88 3.59
C LYS A 119 -34.65 -9.83 4.61
N ASP A 120 -34.21 -11.08 4.62
CA ASP A 120 -34.70 -12.07 5.55
C ASP A 120 -33.76 -12.11 6.75
N GLN A 121 -34.31 -12.06 7.97
CA GLN A 121 -33.58 -12.43 9.19
C GLN A 121 -32.93 -13.83 9.09
N GLN A 122 -33.29 -14.60 8.06
CA GLN A 122 -32.82 -15.94 7.76
C GLN A 122 -31.44 -16.00 7.09
N THR A 123 -30.91 -14.92 6.49
CA THR A 123 -29.50 -14.87 6.02
C THR A 123 -28.52 -14.45 7.11
N GLN A 124 -29.01 -13.93 8.24
CA GLN A 124 -28.22 -13.59 9.42
C GLN A 124 -28.17 -14.77 10.41
N LEU A 125 -27.58 -15.90 10.02
CA LEU A 125 -27.03 -17.01 10.84
C LEU A 125 -27.78 -17.55 12.08
N ASP A 126 -28.93 -17.02 12.46
CA ASP A 126 -29.61 -17.33 13.70
C ASP A 126 -31.10 -17.55 13.39
N ARG A 127 -31.57 -18.77 13.68
CA ARG A 127 -32.98 -19.21 13.71
C ARG A 127 -33.57 -19.85 12.44
N GLY A 128 -32.78 -20.67 11.73
CA GLY A 128 -33.29 -21.90 11.09
C GLY A 128 -34.27 -21.78 9.91
N GLY A 129 -34.01 -20.89 8.94
CA GLY A 129 -34.98 -20.59 7.86
C GLY A 129 -34.60 -20.93 6.41
N ILE A 130 -33.31 -21.02 6.04
CA ILE A 130 -32.89 -21.22 4.64
C ILE A 130 -32.30 -22.62 4.45
N ASP A 131 -32.74 -23.33 3.40
CA ASP A 131 -32.14 -24.60 3.01
C ASP A 131 -30.71 -24.38 2.48
N LYS A 132 -29.80 -25.33 2.73
CA LYS A 132 -28.37 -25.21 2.36
C LYS A 132 -28.14 -24.90 0.87
N THR A 133 -29.06 -25.30 -0.01
CA THR A 133 -28.99 -25.05 -1.45
C THR A 133 -29.24 -23.59 -1.75
N THR A 134 -30.31 -23.01 -1.18
CA THR A 134 -30.62 -21.59 -1.34
C THR A 134 -29.50 -20.71 -0.78
N TYR A 135 -28.94 -21.04 0.39
CA TYR A 135 -27.79 -20.29 0.92
C TYR A 135 -26.60 -20.32 -0.07
N LYS A 136 -26.27 -21.49 -0.59
CA LYS A 136 -25.20 -21.66 -1.58
C LYS A 136 -25.45 -20.86 -2.86
N GLU A 137 -26.71 -20.74 -3.31
CA GLU A 137 -27.06 -19.91 -4.47
C GLU A 137 -26.77 -18.42 -4.21
N LEU A 138 -27.18 -17.90 -3.05
CA LEU A 138 -26.97 -16.49 -2.68
C LEU A 138 -25.47 -16.13 -2.62
N GLU A 139 -24.64 -17.02 -2.07
CA GLU A 139 -23.18 -16.89 -2.02
C GLU A 139 -22.54 -16.92 -3.42
N ILE A 140 -23.03 -17.79 -4.32
CA ILE A 140 -22.56 -17.84 -5.71
C ILE A 140 -22.91 -16.55 -6.45
N GLU A 141 -24.13 -16.04 -6.26
CA GLU A 141 -24.56 -14.76 -6.84
C GLU A 141 -23.71 -13.59 -6.33
N ALA A 142 -23.43 -13.52 -5.02
CA ALA A 142 -22.56 -12.50 -4.43
C ALA A 142 -21.12 -12.57 -4.96
N ASN A 143 -20.56 -13.78 -5.13
CA ASN A 143 -19.27 -13.98 -5.77
C ASN A 143 -19.23 -13.49 -7.23
N HIS A 144 -20.29 -13.77 -7.99
CA HIS A 144 -20.40 -13.29 -9.36
C HIS A 144 -20.55 -11.77 -9.43
N PHE A 145 -21.34 -11.17 -8.53
CA PHE A 145 -21.43 -9.73 -8.39
C PHE A 145 -20.04 -9.13 -8.12
N ALA A 146 -19.33 -9.60 -7.09
CA ALA A 146 -18.01 -9.08 -6.72
C ALA A 146 -17.02 -9.09 -7.89
N SER A 147 -16.99 -10.22 -8.61
CA SER A 147 -16.14 -10.39 -9.78
C SER A 147 -16.46 -9.40 -10.91
N LEU A 148 -17.74 -9.15 -11.19
CA LEU A 148 -18.17 -8.21 -12.24
C LEU A 148 -18.08 -6.74 -11.78
N PHE A 149 -18.25 -6.50 -10.48
CA PHE A 149 -18.15 -5.18 -9.89
C PHE A 149 -16.73 -4.65 -9.93
N LEU A 150 -15.75 -5.45 -9.45
CA LEU A 150 -14.34 -5.09 -9.47
C LEU A 150 -13.75 -5.15 -10.88
N ILE A 151 -14.10 -6.17 -11.66
CA ILE A 151 -13.54 -6.40 -13.00
C ILE A 151 -14.68 -6.38 -14.02
N ASN A 152 -15.22 -5.18 -14.26
CA ASN A 152 -16.30 -5.03 -15.21
C ASN A 152 -15.79 -5.36 -16.63
N PRO A 153 -16.36 -6.38 -17.32
CA PRO A 153 -15.89 -6.81 -18.63
C PRO A 153 -15.89 -5.71 -19.69
N ILE A 154 -16.68 -4.64 -19.49
CA ILE A 154 -16.67 -3.47 -20.36
C ILE A 154 -15.29 -2.82 -20.44
N PHE A 155 -14.47 -2.91 -19.40
CA PHE A 155 -13.16 -2.26 -19.33
C PHE A 155 -12.01 -3.14 -19.82
N ILE A 156 -12.28 -4.40 -20.15
CA ILE A 156 -11.30 -5.36 -20.67
C ILE A 156 -11.21 -5.21 -22.20
N THR A 157 -9.98 -5.18 -22.72
CA THR A 157 -9.68 -5.04 -24.14
C THR A 157 -9.03 -6.30 -24.70
N ASP A 158 -8.97 -6.43 -26.03
CA ASP A 158 -8.29 -7.55 -26.69
C ASP A 158 -6.76 -7.56 -26.44
N LYS A 159 -6.18 -6.47 -25.93
CA LYS A 159 -4.76 -6.36 -25.57
C LYS A 159 -4.46 -6.83 -24.16
N ASP A 160 -5.49 -7.02 -23.33
CA ASP A 160 -5.30 -7.43 -21.94
C ASP A 160 -5.10 -8.94 -21.84
N ASP A 161 -4.02 -9.35 -21.19
CA ASP A 161 -3.88 -10.69 -20.61
C ASP A 161 -4.28 -10.66 -19.12
N TYR A 162 -4.19 -11.80 -18.45
CA TYR A 162 -4.55 -11.86 -17.03
C TYR A 162 -3.64 -11.01 -16.14
N LYS A 163 -2.36 -10.80 -16.50
CA LYS A 163 -1.44 -9.96 -15.70
C LYS A 163 -1.77 -8.48 -15.85
N ARG A 164 -2.14 -8.04 -17.05
CA ARG A 164 -2.64 -6.68 -17.29
C ARG A 164 -3.95 -6.45 -16.54
N ILE A 165 -4.86 -7.42 -16.51
CA ILE A 165 -6.10 -7.33 -15.72
C ILE A 165 -5.79 -7.23 -14.23
N GLU A 166 -4.89 -8.07 -13.72
CA GLU A 166 -4.44 -8.03 -12.32
C GLU A 166 -3.95 -6.64 -11.92
N LYS A 167 -2.99 -6.06 -12.67
CA LYS A 167 -2.43 -4.72 -12.41
C LYS A 167 -3.46 -3.59 -12.63
N ARG A 168 -4.29 -3.66 -13.67
CA ARG A 168 -5.24 -2.59 -14.03
C ARG A 168 -6.45 -2.51 -13.11
N PHE A 169 -6.88 -3.64 -12.55
CA PHE A 169 -8.07 -3.72 -11.68
C PHE A 169 -7.73 -3.92 -10.21
N ASP A 170 -6.44 -4.08 -9.87
CA ASP A 170 -5.95 -4.25 -8.50
C ASP A 170 -6.69 -5.39 -7.78
N VAL A 171 -6.56 -6.58 -8.35
CA VAL A 171 -7.23 -7.82 -7.92
C VAL A 171 -6.21 -8.95 -7.82
N SER A 172 -6.56 -10.06 -7.18
CA SER A 172 -5.69 -11.23 -7.13
C SER A 172 -5.48 -11.87 -8.51
N SER A 173 -4.34 -12.52 -8.72
CA SER A 173 -4.06 -13.24 -9.97
C SER A 173 -5.13 -14.30 -10.29
N GLN A 174 -5.73 -14.92 -9.27
CA GLN A 174 -6.84 -15.86 -9.45
C GLN A 174 -8.09 -15.17 -10.02
N ALA A 175 -8.50 -14.04 -9.44
CA ALA A 175 -9.66 -13.27 -9.92
C ALA A 175 -9.43 -12.77 -11.36
N ALA A 176 -8.22 -12.29 -11.65
CA ALA A 176 -7.84 -11.84 -12.99
C ALA A 176 -7.90 -12.97 -14.03
N ARG A 177 -7.42 -14.18 -13.69
CA ARG A 177 -7.51 -15.36 -14.58
C ARG A 177 -8.96 -15.77 -14.85
N ILE A 178 -9.82 -15.75 -13.82
CA ILE A 178 -11.25 -16.04 -13.98
C ILE A 178 -11.91 -15.02 -14.91
N ALA A 179 -11.64 -13.72 -14.72
CA ALA A 179 -12.18 -12.66 -15.55
C ALA A 179 -11.68 -12.75 -17.01
N PHE A 180 -10.40 -13.03 -17.21
CA PHE A 180 -9.80 -13.22 -18.54
C PHE A 180 -10.44 -14.39 -19.29
N ASN A 181 -10.60 -15.54 -18.62
CA ASN A 181 -11.25 -16.71 -19.21
C ASN A 181 -12.72 -16.44 -19.57
N ARG A 182 -13.44 -15.71 -18.69
CA ARG A 182 -14.80 -15.25 -18.97
C ARG A 182 -14.84 -14.35 -20.21
N PHE A 183 -13.97 -13.35 -20.29
CA PHE A 183 -13.90 -12.44 -21.44
C PHE A 183 -13.61 -13.18 -22.76
N LYS A 184 -12.69 -14.15 -22.74
CA LYS A 184 -12.39 -15.00 -23.91
C LYS A 184 -13.56 -15.89 -24.33
N GLY A 185 -14.31 -16.42 -23.37
CA GLY A 185 -15.45 -17.31 -23.61
C GLY A 185 -16.68 -16.63 -24.24
N PHE A 186 -16.77 -15.30 -24.23
CA PHE A 186 -17.95 -14.57 -24.73
C PHE A 186 -17.61 -13.49 -25.78
N PRO A 187 -17.29 -13.89 -27.03
CA PRO A 187 -16.89 -12.96 -28.10
C PRO A 187 -17.91 -11.87 -28.45
N PHE A 188 -19.21 -12.10 -28.22
CA PHE A 188 -20.26 -11.10 -28.51
C PHE A 188 -20.24 -9.90 -27.55
N ILE A 189 -19.71 -10.08 -26.32
CA ILE A 189 -19.41 -8.97 -25.39
C ILE A 189 -18.32 -8.06 -25.99
N LYS A 190 -17.51 -8.54 -26.95
CA LYS A 190 -16.51 -7.68 -27.61
C LYS A 190 -17.11 -6.64 -28.55
N GLN A 191 -18.27 -6.92 -29.16
CA GLN A 191 -18.81 -6.12 -30.26
C GLN A 191 -19.79 -5.03 -29.76
N TYR A 192 -20.70 -5.37 -28.84
CA TYR A 192 -21.68 -4.42 -28.32
C TYR A 192 -21.06 -3.31 -27.45
N TRP A 193 -20.01 -3.66 -26.70
CA TRP A 193 -19.44 -2.77 -25.69
C TRP A 193 -18.36 -1.82 -26.24
N LYS A 194 -17.63 -2.22 -27.28
CA LYS A 194 -16.71 -1.35 -28.05
C LYS A 194 -17.39 -0.08 -28.59
N ARG A 195 -18.69 -0.16 -28.92
CA ARG A 195 -19.48 0.99 -29.39
C ARG A 195 -19.81 1.99 -28.27
N ARG A 196 -19.93 1.52 -27.03
CA ARG A 196 -20.38 2.32 -25.86
C ARG A 196 -19.23 3.05 -25.17
N LEU A 197 -18.06 2.41 -25.07
CA LEU A 197 -16.84 3.00 -24.49
C LEU A 197 -16.27 4.16 -25.31
N LYS A 198 -16.48 4.16 -26.64
CA LYS A 198 -15.88 5.15 -27.54
C LYS A 198 -16.51 6.54 -27.41
N TYR A 199 -17.67 6.66 -26.76
CA TYR A 199 -18.44 7.90 -26.71
C TYR A 199 -18.85 8.35 -25.30
N ASP A 200 -18.96 7.44 -24.31
CA ASP A 200 -19.76 7.76 -23.10
C ASP A 200 -19.07 7.63 -21.73
N SER A 201 -17.79 7.23 -21.59
CA SER A 201 -17.21 7.02 -20.25
C SER A 201 -15.88 7.77 -19.99
N PRO A 202 -15.84 8.73 -19.05
CA PRO A 202 -14.64 9.47 -18.65
C PRO A 202 -13.73 8.70 -17.67
N ILE A 203 -13.94 7.39 -17.49
CA ILE A 203 -13.22 6.58 -16.49
C ILE A 203 -11.72 6.53 -16.81
N LYS A 204 -10.90 6.92 -15.85
CA LYS A 204 -9.44 6.90 -15.95
C LYS A 204 -8.87 5.62 -15.35
N PHE A 205 -7.95 4.97 -16.06
CA PHE A 205 -7.17 3.87 -15.48
C PHE A 205 -5.96 4.43 -14.75
N ILE A 206 -5.94 4.29 -13.43
CA ILE A 206 -4.84 4.76 -12.58
C ILE A 206 -4.34 3.55 -11.79
N PRO A 207 -3.23 2.93 -12.20
CA PRO A 207 -2.64 1.82 -11.47
C PRO A 207 -2.38 2.22 -10.02
N ARG A 208 -2.75 1.34 -9.09
CA ARG A 208 -2.53 1.60 -7.67
C ARG A 208 -1.10 1.27 -7.29
N LYS A 209 -0.50 2.11 -6.46
CA LYS A 209 0.73 1.78 -5.73
C LYS A 209 0.41 0.67 -4.72
N ASN A 210 1.33 -0.27 -4.54
CA ASN A 210 1.17 -1.40 -3.61
C ASN A 210 2.49 -1.68 -2.87
N TYR A 211 2.91 -0.79 -1.99
CA TYR A 211 4.08 -0.98 -1.13
C TYR A 211 3.80 -1.91 0.06
N ILE A 212 2.53 -2.21 0.35
CA ILE A 212 2.16 -3.22 1.36
C ILE A 212 2.72 -4.60 0.98
N GLU A 213 2.65 -4.97 -0.30
CA GLU A 213 3.16 -6.26 -0.79
C GLU A 213 4.67 -6.28 -1.00
N TYR A 214 5.34 -5.12 -0.99
CA TYR A 214 6.79 -5.04 -1.10
C TYR A 214 7.45 -4.92 0.28
N SER A 215 8.34 -5.86 0.60
CA SER A 215 9.16 -5.81 1.82
C SER A 215 10.14 -4.63 1.76
N PRO A 216 10.44 -3.95 2.89
CA PRO A 216 11.56 -3.02 2.92
C PRO A 216 12.86 -3.69 2.48
N THR A 217 13.71 -2.94 1.78
CA THR A 217 15.16 -3.18 1.70
C THR A 217 15.83 -2.83 3.03
N TYR A 218 15.37 -3.44 4.12
CA TYR A 218 16.16 -3.57 5.34
C TYR A 218 16.78 -4.96 5.32
N GLY A 219 18.03 -5.02 5.71
CA GLY A 219 18.80 -6.24 5.65
C GLY A 219 18.43 -7.25 6.69
N TYR A 220 17.89 -8.36 6.23
CA TYR A 220 17.61 -9.52 7.06
C TYR A 220 18.00 -10.77 6.28
N ASN A 221 18.66 -11.70 6.97
CA ASN A 221 19.30 -12.86 6.35
C ASN A 221 18.45 -14.14 6.47
N THR A 222 17.25 -14.07 7.07
CA THR A 222 16.42 -15.25 7.32
C THR A 222 14.93 -15.08 6.97
N LEU A 223 14.28 -16.22 6.64
CA LEU A 223 12.81 -16.33 6.45
C LEU A 223 12.00 -15.89 7.67
N PHE A 224 12.55 -16.04 8.89
CA PHE A 224 11.85 -15.69 10.12
C PHE A 224 11.76 -14.17 10.32
N GLU A 225 12.87 -13.46 10.04
CA GLU A 225 12.90 -12.00 10.08
C GLU A 225 12.02 -11.37 9.00
N SER A 226 11.88 -12.03 7.83
CA SER A 226 10.94 -11.57 6.79
C SER A 226 9.47 -11.60 7.21
N PHE A 227 9.11 -12.43 8.20
CA PHE A 227 7.76 -12.49 8.75
C PHE A 227 7.50 -11.35 9.75
N GLU A 228 8.48 -10.95 10.57
CA GLU A 228 8.37 -9.76 11.43
C GLU A 228 8.32 -8.45 10.62
N LEU A 229 8.87 -8.43 9.40
CA LEU A 229 8.84 -7.28 8.49
C LEU A 229 7.44 -6.96 7.93
N SER A 230 6.56 -7.96 7.79
CA SER A 230 5.22 -7.74 7.23
C SER A 230 4.38 -6.85 8.14
N GLU A 231 4.63 -6.89 9.45
CA GLU A 231 3.92 -6.13 10.48
C GLU A 231 4.50 -4.74 10.78
N LEU A 232 5.64 -4.37 10.18
CA LEU A 232 6.25 -3.09 10.47
C LEU A 232 5.38 -1.92 10.00
N PRO A 233 5.18 -0.89 10.82
CA PRO A 233 4.45 0.26 10.39
C PRO A 233 5.26 1.11 9.41
N PHE A 234 4.54 1.90 8.63
CA PHE A 234 5.10 2.89 7.74
C PHE A 234 5.28 4.23 8.44
N ILE A 235 6.39 4.91 8.17
CA ILE A 235 6.55 6.35 8.37
C ILE A 235 6.04 7.04 7.10
N VAL A 236 4.94 7.77 7.23
CA VAL A 236 4.38 8.60 6.16
C VAL A 236 4.72 10.06 6.45
N CYS A 237 5.49 10.70 5.59
CA CYS A 237 5.80 12.12 5.76
C CYS A 237 4.77 12.99 5.06
N ARG A 238 4.09 13.89 5.78
CA ARG A 238 3.14 14.85 5.20
C ARG A 238 3.82 16.00 4.47
N HIS A 239 5.10 16.26 4.76
CA HIS A 239 5.89 17.31 4.10
C HIS A 239 6.42 16.86 2.74
N CYS A 240 7.31 15.87 2.70
CA CYS A 240 7.89 15.41 1.45
C CYS A 240 7.14 14.22 0.83
N LYS A 241 6.02 13.77 1.39
CA LYS A 241 5.24 12.63 0.88
C LYS A 241 6.04 11.33 0.78
N SER A 242 7.19 11.20 1.46
CA SER A 242 7.95 9.94 1.47
C SER A 242 7.23 8.87 2.27
N LEU A 243 7.35 7.64 1.83
CA LEU A 243 7.05 6.43 2.60
C LEU A 243 8.35 5.80 3.09
N ASN A 244 8.46 5.39 4.35
CA ASN A 244 9.57 4.58 4.88
C ASN A 244 9.04 3.52 5.84
N TYR A 245 9.83 2.52 6.18
CA TYR A 245 9.47 1.54 7.22
C TYR A 245 10.23 1.90 8.50
N THR A 246 9.68 1.53 9.65
CA THR A 246 10.37 1.70 10.94
C THR A 246 10.27 0.44 11.78
N MET A 247 11.36 0.14 12.50
CA MET A 247 11.40 -0.91 13.52
C MET A 247 11.01 -0.39 14.91
N SER A 248 10.81 0.92 15.04
CA SER A 248 10.66 1.57 16.33
C SER A 248 9.60 2.65 16.31
N SER A 249 8.91 2.78 17.45
CA SER A 249 7.99 3.88 17.73
C SER A 249 8.70 5.17 18.16
N ASP A 250 10.01 5.13 18.45
CA ASP A 250 10.80 6.29 18.88
C ASP A 250 11.28 7.21 17.75
N VAL A 251 10.80 6.98 16.53
CA VAL A 251 11.09 7.78 15.35
C VAL A 251 10.38 9.14 15.41
N LYS A 252 11.13 10.21 15.15
CA LYS A 252 10.66 11.61 15.27
C LYS A 252 10.75 12.39 13.96
N PHE A 253 11.54 11.90 13.00
CA PHE A 253 11.87 12.62 11.78
C PHE A 253 11.68 11.76 10.54
N CYS A 254 11.34 12.43 9.44
CA CYS A 254 11.30 11.81 8.12
C CYS A 254 12.73 11.45 7.66
N PRO A 255 13.01 10.18 7.28
CA PRO A 255 14.33 9.77 6.81
C PRO A 255 14.79 10.45 5.51
N VAL A 256 13.88 11.08 4.77
CA VAL A 256 14.16 11.70 3.46
C VAL A 256 14.34 13.21 3.55
N CYS A 257 13.52 13.91 4.36
CA CYS A 257 13.53 15.37 4.44
C CYS A 257 13.79 15.96 5.83
N SER A 258 14.02 15.13 6.85
CA SER A 258 14.20 15.54 8.26
C SER A 258 13.01 16.28 8.88
N SER A 259 11.85 16.37 8.20
CA SER A 259 10.66 16.97 8.80
C SER A 259 10.11 16.11 9.92
N ASN A 260 9.64 16.74 11.00
CA ASN A 260 8.88 16.10 12.07
C ASN A 260 7.38 15.92 11.75
N LYS A 261 6.92 16.34 10.56
CA LYS A 261 5.54 16.14 10.08
C LYS A 261 5.35 14.71 9.55
N ILE A 262 5.56 13.72 10.43
CA ILE A 262 5.43 12.31 10.13
C ILE A 262 4.24 11.69 10.87
N GLU A 263 3.67 10.66 10.27
CA GLU A 263 2.68 9.79 10.89
C GLU A 263 3.16 8.35 10.78
N ILE A 264 3.01 7.60 11.87
CA ILE A 264 3.24 6.15 11.87
C ILE A 264 1.91 5.49 11.52
N LYS A 265 1.87 4.76 10.41
CA LYS A 265 0.65 4.15 9.87
C LYS A 265 0.82 2.63 9.78
N PRO A 266 -0.15 1.84 10.25
CA PRO A 266 -0.12 0.39 10.05
C PRO A 266 -0.30 0.05 8.57
N LYS A 267 0.14 -1.15 8.19
CA LYS A 267 -0.16 -1.68 6.85
C LYS A 267 -1.59 -2.23 6.84
N THR A 268 -2.51 -1.52 6.21
CA THR A 268 -3.91 -1.96 6.10
C THR A 268 -4.43 -1.77 4.68
N ALA A 269 -5.47 -2.50 4.31
CA ALA A 269 -6.14 -2.30 3.02
C ALA A 269 -6.64 -0.85 2.83
N LYS A 270 -7.00 -0.17 3.93
CA LYS A 270 -7.39 1.24 3.91
C LYS A 270 -6.22 2.17 3.55
N PHE A 271 -5.03 1.89 4.08
CA PHE A 271 -3.81 2.62 3.71
C PHE A 271 -3.52 2.47 2.21
N HIS A 272 -3.59 1.25 1.68
CA HIS A 272 -3.45 0.99 0.23
C HIS A 272 -4.48 1.76 -0.61
N GLU A 273 -5.72 1.83 -0.14
CA GLU A 273 -6.81 2.50 -0.84
C GLU A 273 -6.73 4.04 -0.78
N THR A 274 -5.98 4.63 0.16
CA THR A 274 -5.98 6.08 0.38
C THR A 274 -4.58 6.66 0.43
N GLU A 275 -3.92 6.67 1.59
CA GLU A 275 -2.68 7.41 1.78
C GLU A 275 -1.53 6.90 0.89
N GLU A 276 -1.49 5.60 0.61
CA GLU A 276 -0.46 4.99 -0.24
C GLU A 276 -0.40 5.59 -1.65
N GLN A 277 -1.55 6.03 -2.18
CA GLN A 277 -1.59 6.58 -3.54
C GLN A 277 -0.93 7.97 -3.63
N GLU A 278 -0.90 8.71 -2.52
CA GLU A 278 -0.35 10.06 -2.44
C GLU A 278 1.15 10.11 -2.17
N VAL A 279 1.77 8.99 -1.79
CA VAL A 279 3.19 8.97 -1.44
C VAL A 279 4.08 9.05 -2.68
N PHE A 280 5.29 9.56 -2.51
CA PHE A 280 6.32 9.64 -3.53
C PHE A 280 7.43 8.64 -3.21
N GLU A 281 7.80 7.81 -4.18
CA GLU A 281 8.93 6.88 -4.03
C GLU A 281 10.21 7.60 -4.42
N TYR A 282 11.12 7.71 -3.46
CA TYR A 282 12.43 8.30 -3.67
C TYR A 282 13.46 7.24 -4.05
N LYS A 283 14.54 7.68 -4.71
CA LYS A 283 15.73 6.86 -5.01
C LYS A 283 16.18 6.14 -3.73
N LYS A 284 16.44 4.84 -3.88
CA LYS A 284 16.92 3.95 -2.83
C LYS A 284 18.06 3.09 -3.37
N ILE A 285 19.05 2.85 -2.53
CA ILE A 285 20.13 1.90 -2.79
C ILE A 285 19.74 0.57 -2.11
N PRO A 286 19.85 -0.58 -2.80
CA PRO A 286 19.67 -1.88 -2.16
C PRO A 286 20.70 -2.08 -1.04
N VAL A 287 20.21 -2.38 0.15
CA VAL A 287 21.04 -2.59 1.34
C VAL A 287 20.62 -3.85 2.08
N GLU A 288 21.58 -4.46 2.76
CA GLU A 288 21.40 -5.59 3.68
C GLU A 288 22.14 -5.38 5.01
N GLY A 289 22.02 -6.30 5.97
CA GLY A 289 22.49 -6.10 7.34
C GLY A 289 21.81 -5.04 8.23
N LYS A 290 22.21 -5.10 9.51
CA LYS A 290 22.11 -4.03 10.50
C LYS A 290 23.53 -3.81 11.07
N PRO A 291 24.19 -2.67 10.78
CA PRO A 291 23.72 -1.52 10.03
C PRO A 291 23.52 -1.81 8.53
N SER A 292 22.79 -0.92 7.83
CA SER A 292 22.42 -1.12 6.42
C SER A 292 23.62 -0.95 5.48
N HIS A 293 24.21 -2.06 5.07
CA HIS A 293 25.34 -2.21 4.16
C HIS A 293 24.87 -2.33 2.70
N ILE A 294 25.59 -1.78 1.72
CA ILE A 294 25.27 -1.97 0.29
C ILE A 294 25.36 -3.45 -0.09
N LYS A 295 24.36 -3.95 -0.81
CA LYS A 295 24.22 -5.40 -1.08
C LYS A 295 25.03 -5.91 -2.27
N ASP A 296 24.95 -5.22 -3.40
CA ASP A 296 25.37 -5.80 -4.69
C ASP A 296 26.64 -5.10 -5.23
N GLU A 297 26.48 -3.90 -5.77
CA GLU A 297 27.55 -3.17 -6.44
C GLU A 297 27.72 -1.76 -5.85
N CYS A 298 28.96 -1.28 -5.86
CA CYS A 298 29.28 0.06 -5.43
C CYS A 298 28.62 1.09 -6.37
N PRO A 299 27.75 1.99 -5.87
CA PRO A 299 27.00 2.92 -6.70
C PRO A 299 27.88 3.97 -7.40
N THR A 300 29.13 4.12 -6.96
CA THR A 300 30.09 5.08 -7.54
C THR A 300 30.92 4.49 -8.67
N CYS A 301 31.36 3.24 -8.56
CA CYS A 301 32.31 2.64 -9.51
C CYS A 301 31.87 1.30 -10.13
N GLY A 302 30.75 0.73 -9.67
CA GLY A 302 30.22 -0.55 -10.16
C GLY A 302 31.01 -1.79 -9.71
N ASN A 303 32.00 -1.65 -8.81
CA ASN A 303 32.72 -2.80 -8.27
C ASN A 303 31.82 -3.63 -7.37
N GLU A 304 31.98 -4.96 -7.41
CA GLU A 304 31.34 -5.88 -6.48
C GLU A 304 31.70 -5.52 -5.04
N VAL A 305 30.71 -5.58 -4.15
CA VAL A 305 30.84 -5.26 -2.75
C VAL A 305 30.82 -6.54 -1.92
N LYS A 306 31.76 -6.70 -0.99
CA LYS A 306 31.69 -7.76 0.03
C LYS A 306 31.04 -7.20 1.29
N TYR A 307 30.23 -8.01 1.95
CA TYR A 307 29.46 -7.58 3.12
C TYR A 307 30.35 -7.24 4.33
N GLU A 308 31.56 -7.79 4.41
CA GLU A 308 32.53 -7.53 5.48
C GLU A 308 33.30 -6.22 5.31
N ASP A 309 33.27 -5.65 4.10
CA ASP A 309 34.10 -4.50 3.74
C ASP A 309 33.33 -3.19 4.05
N ASP A 310 33.76 -2.44 5.06
CA ASP A 310 33.19 -1.12 5.37
C ASP A 310 33.35 -0.11 4.20
N PHE A 311 34.32 -0.34 3.30
CA PHE A 311 34.68 0.55 2.20
C PHE A 311 34.83 -0.21 0.88
N CYS A 312 34.51 0.46 -0.23
CA CYS A 312 34.78 -0.07 -1.56
C CYS A 312 36.29 -0.10 -1.84
N ASP A 313 36.83 -1.28 -2.12
CA ASP A 313 38.25 -1.50 -2.44
C ASP A 313 38.79 -0.65 -3.61
N VAL A 314 37.91 -0.24 -4.54
CA VAL A 314 38.31 0.46 -5.77
C VAL A 314 38.28 1.98 -5.61
N CYS A 315 37.19 2.53 -5.07
CA CYS A 315 36.98 3.98 -4.99
C CYS A 315 36.98 4.55 -3.57
N GLY A 316 37.04 3.69 -2.55
CA GLY A 316 37.05 4.11 -1.15
C GLY A 316 35.71 4.65 -0.62
N LEU A 317 34.60 4.43 -1.34
CA LEU A 317 33.25 4.77 -0.89
C LEU A 317 32.93 3.99 0.40
N TYR A 318 32.39 4.66 1.43
CA TYR A 318 31.88 4.00 2.62
C TYR A 318 30.53 3.33 2.36
N LEU A 319 30.46 2.03 2.61
CA LEU A 319 29.38 1.14 2.15
C LEU A 319 28.22 0.98 3.14
N ILE A 320 28.29 1.61 4.31
CA ILE A 320 27.28 1.47 5.37
C ILE A 320 26.51 2.77 5.55
N ASN A 321 25.17 2.70 5.48
CA ASN A 321 24.30 3.82 5.81
C ASN A 321 24.01 3.88 7.31
N ARG A 322 24.53 4.91 7.98
CA ARG A 322 24.33 5.15 9.41
C ARG A 322 24.16 6.62 9.72
N CYS A 323 23.67 6.90 10.92
CA CYS A 323 23.58 8.26 11.45
C CYS A 323 25.00 8.83 11.62
N ALA A 324 25.28 9.99 11.04
CA ALA A 324 26.59 10.63 11.17
C ALA A 324 26.75 11.41 12.48
N GLY A 325 25.67 11.64 13.23
CA GLY A 325 25.70 12.39 14.49
C GLY A 325 25.52 13.91 14.33
N HIS A 326 25.68 14.44 13.12
CA HIS A 326 25.60 15.88 12.84
C HIS A 326 24.23 16.31 12.33
N SER A 327 23.71 17.39 12.91
CA SER A 327 22.49 18.07 12.50
C SER A 327 22.66 18.76 11.15
N LYS A 328 21.52 19.01 10.46
CA LYS A 328 21.51 19.73 9.18
C LYS A 328 22.19 21.10 9.25
N ASN A 329 22.11 21.78 10.39
CA ASN A 329 22.61 23.15 10.55
C ASN A 329 24.13 23.23 10.67
N GLU A 330 24.79 22.11 10.99
CA GLU A 330 26.26 22.04 11.02
C GLU A 330 26.86 21.98 9.62
N PHE A 331 26.04 21.76 8.58
CA PHE A 331 26.50 21.67 7.20
C PHE A 331 26.29 22.97 6.41
N SER A 332 27.31 23.34 5.63
CA SER A 332 27.17 24.24 4.49
C SER A 332 26.66 23.45 3.29
N TYR A 333 25.87 24.10 2.43
CA TYR A 333 25.25 23.48 1.25
C TYR A 333 25.61 24.22 -0.04
N ASP A 334 25.78 23.47 -1.12
CA ASP A 334 25.88 24.05 -2.47
C ASP A 334 24.56 24.75 -2.80
N ARG A 335 24.65 26.01 -3.27
CA ARG A 335 23.45 26.84 -3.53
C ARG A 335 22.63 26.37 -4.73
N THR A 336 23.22 25.54 -5.58
CA THR A 336 22.63 25.09 -6.85
C THR A 336 22.03 23.70 -6.69
N SER A 337 22.77 22.74 -6.11
CA SER A 337 22.30 21.37 -5.93
C SER A 337 21.59 21.12 -4.60
N GLY A 338 21.88 21.93 -3.58
CA GLY A 338 21.38 21.73 -2.22
C GLY A 338 22.09 20.60 -1.46
N ASP A 339 23.23 20.12 -1.96
CA ASP A 339 24.02 19.05 -1.34
C ASP A 339 24.97 19.60 -0.27
N PRO A 340 25.23 18.84 0.82
CA PRO A 340 26.19 19.26 1.83
C PRO A 340 27.59 19.36 1.23
N THR A 341 28.33 20.41 1.57
CA THR A 341 29.70 20.66 1.06
C THR A 341 30.75 20.74 2.16
N TYR A 342 30.40 21.30 3.33
CA TYR A 342 31.31 21.41 4.47
C TYR A 342 30.58 21.14 5.78
N LEU A 343 31.18 20.40 6.70
CA LEU A 343 30.73 20.25 8.08
C LEU A 343 31.51 21.21 8.98
N THR A 344 30.81 21.99 9.78
CA THR A 344 31.42 22.84 10.82
C THR A 344 31.25 22.14 12.16
N ILE A 345 32.35 21.70 12.76
CA ILE A 345 32.37 21.11 14.10
C ILE A 345 32.84 22.17 15.09
N GLU A 346 31.99 22.54 16.04
CA GLU A 346 32.32 23.47 17.12
C GLU A 346 33.18 22.76 18.19
N THR A 347 34.49 22.66 17.95
CA THR A 347 35.46 22.16 18.94
C THR A 347 36.17 23.32 19.65
N GLY A 348 35.45 24.06 20.49
CA GLY A 348 36.05 25.15 21.29
C GLY A 348 36.15 26.49 20.57
N PHE A 349 37.25 27.22 20.75
CA PHE A 349 37.41 28.62 20.29
C PHE A 349 37.58 28.77 18.77
N ASP A 350 37.98 27.71 18.06
CA ASP A 350 38.10 27.69 16.60
C ASP A 350 37.27 26.54 16.02
N PRO A 351 36.24 26.82 15.20
CA PRO A 351 35.45 25.78 14.56
C PRO A 351 36.27 25.07 13.48
N THR A 352 36.25 23.74 13.50
CA THR A 352 36.88 22.91 12.47
C THR A 352 35.94 22.77 11.29
N VAL A 353 36.39 23.13 10.08
CA VAL A 353 35.62 22.95 8.84
C VAL A 353 36.15 21.72 8.11
N LEU A 354 35.34 20.67 8.02
CA LEU A 354 35.65 19.43 7.29
C LEU A 354 34.95 19.45 5.93
N ASP A 355 35.68 19.11 4.87
CA ASP A 355 35.07 18.84 3.56
C ASP A 355 34.35 17.49 3.63
N VAL A 356 33.04 17.47 3.37
CA VAL A 356 32.25 16.23 3.43
C VAL A 356 32.59 15.24 2.32
N ASN A 357 33.25 15.70 1.25
CA ASN A 357 33.81 14.86 0.20
C ASN A 357 35.22 14.37 0.55
N SER A 358 35.81 14.88 1.64
CA SER A 358 37.10 14.38 2.08
C SER A 358 36.95 13.00 2.69
N ALA A 359 37.93 12.17 2.36
CA ALA A 359 38.24 10.87 2.92
C ALA A 359 38.41 10.84 4.46
N GLN A 360 38.01 11.86 5.21
CA GLN A 360 38.22 11.95 6.65
C GLN A 360 37.10 11.32 7.48
N PHE A 361 35.93 11.04 6.92
CA PHE A 361 34.88 10.23 7.56
C PHE A 361 35.16 8.70 7.47
N LYS A 362 36.45 8.31 7.34
CA LYS A 362 36.90 6.95 7.03
C LYS A 362 37.14 6.03 8.22
N ASN A 363 36.97 6.50 9.46
CA ASN A 363 37.07 5.64 10.63
C ASN A 363 35.73 5.54 11.35
N ASN A 364 35.39 4.30 11.74
CA ASN A 364 34.16 3.97 12.47
C ASN A 364 34.04 4.76 13.79
N ASP A 365 35.18 5.12 14.38
CA ASP A 365 35.32 5.83 15.66
C ASP A 365 34.93 7.31 15.60
N ASP A 366 34.88 7.92 14.41
CA ASP A 366 34.54 9.34 14.24
C ASP A 366 33.01 9.58 14.20
N PHE A 367 32.20 8.52 14.13
CA PHE A 367 30.75 8.64 14.05
C PHE A 367 30.09 8.61 15.43
N ILE A 368 29.68 9.78 15.94
CA ILE A 368 28.90 9.93 17.18
C ILE A 368 27.39 9.73 16.92
N GLY A 369 27.05 8.82 15.99
CA GLY A 369 25.68 8.57 15.59
C GLY A 369 24.84 7.93 16.69
N CYS A 370 23.53 8.16 16.69
CA CYS A 370 22.62 7.55 17.69
C CYS A 370 22.34 6.05 17.49
N GLU A 371 23.17 5.36 16.69
CA GLU A 371 23.11 3.93 16.32
C GLU A 371 21.80 3.43 15.68
N TYR A 372 20.81 4.32 15.49
CA TYR A 372 19.54 3.95 14.86
C TYR A 372 19.73 3.52 13.40
N PRO A 373 19.17 2.37 12.96
CA PRO A 373 19.35 1.85 11.62
C PRO A 373 18.75 2.77 10.55
N CYS A 374 19.56 3.13 9.56
CA CYS A 374 19.17 4.03 8.48
C CYS A 374 18.93 3.22 7.19
N SER A 375 17.71 3.25 6.64
CA SER A 375 17.40 2.50 5.39
C SER A 375 18.26 2.93 4.20
N GLY A 376 18.31 2.12 3.15
CA GLY A 376 18.98 2.46 1.89
C GLY A 376 18.40 3.67 1.12
N LYS A 377 17.37 4.35 1.63
CA LYS A 377 16.87 5.65 1.11
C LYS A 377 16.99 6.80 2.10
N ALA A 378 17.49 6.53 3.29
CA ALA A 378 17.59 7.51 4.35
C ALA A 378 18.73 8.48 4.05
N ARG A 379 18.38 9.77 3.96
CA ARG A 379 19.27 10.93 3.96
C ARG A 379 19.49 11.51 5.34
N TYR A 380 18.53 11.27 6.23
CA TYR A 380 18.51 11.70 7.61
C TYR A 380 18.12 10.52 8.52
N CYS A 381 18.64 10.51 9.74
CA CYS A 381 18.30 9.55 10.76
C CYS A 381 16.86 9.80 11.25
N ALA A 382 16.03 8.76 11.21
CA ALA A 382 14.64 8.85 11.62
C ALA A 382 14.46 9.21 13.12
N LYS A 383 15.43 8.82 13.96
CA LYS A 383 15.36 9.01 15.41
C LYS A 383 15.82 10.40 15.86
N CYS A 384 16.98 10.86 15.40
CA CYS A 384 17.59 12.12 15.85
C CYS A 384 17.59 13.26 14.82
N GLY A 385 17.29 12.98 13.54
CA GLY A 385 17.25 14.00 12.48
C GLY A 385 18.62 14.35 11.89
N SER A 386 19.72 13.79 12.42
CA SER A 386 21.07 13.97 11.90
C SER A 386 21.23 13.41 10.49
N VAL A 387 22.16 13.97 9.72
CA VAL A 387 22.47 13.52 8.36
C VAL A 387 23.03 12.10 8.38
N THR A 388 22.79 11.32 7.32
CA THR A 388 23.33 9.96 7.15
C THR A 388 24.57 9.93 6.30
N THR A 389 25.41 8.90 6.48
CA THR A 389 26.64 8.70 5.70
C THR A 389 26.40 8.59 4.19
N PHE A 390 25.28 8.04 3.74
CA PHE A 390 24.98 8.03 2.30
C PHE A 390 24.70 9.42 1.74
N TYR A 391 24.04 10.29 2.50
CA TYR A 391 23.76 11.65 2.04
C TYR A 391 25.00 12.56 2.14
N LEU A 392 25.86 12.35 3.14
CA LEU A 392 27.17 13.03 3.21
C LEU A 392 28.05 12.74 2.00
N GLN A 393 28.04 11.50 1.53
CA GLN A 393 28.81 11.06 0.37
C GLN A 393 28.12 11.39 -0.97
N SER A 394 27.11 12.25 -0.96
CA SER A 394 26.38 12.70 -2.15
C SER A 394 25.80 11.56 -3.01
N LEU A 395 25.44 10.41 -2.39
CA LEU A 395 24.81 9.29 -3.12
C LEU A 395 23.35 9.61 -3.51
N PHE A 396 22.77 10.61 -2.86
CA PHE A 396 21.43 11.10 -3.08
C PHE A 396 21.43 12.62 -3.23
N GLU A 397 20.69 13.12 -4.21
CA GLU A 397 20.30 14.53 -4.28
C GLU A 397 19.34 14.87 -3.14
N SER A 398 19.16 16.16 -2.86
CA SER A 398 18.11 16.62 -1.95
C SER A 398 16.70 16.17 -2.39
N TRP A 399 15.78 16.01 -1.44
CA TRP A 399 14.45 15.47 -1.71
C TRP A 399 13.59 16.36 -2.63
N ASP A 400 13.79 17.68 -2.55
CA ASP A 400 13.10 18.66 -3.36
C ASP A 400 13.64 18.68 -4.80
N THR A 401 14.96 18.59 -4.98
CA THR A 401 15.60 18.44 -6.29
C THR A 401 15.14 17.16 -6.98
N GLU A 402 15.18 16.01 -6.29
CA GLU A 402 14.72 14.74 -6.87
C GLU A 402 13.25 14.80 -7.30
N LYS A 403 12.40 15.45 -6.50
CA LYS A 403 10.99 15.67 -6.85
C LYS A 403 10.80 16.55 -8.07
N ILE A 404 11.57 17.64 -8.19
CA ILE A 404 11.51 18.53 -9.36
C ILE A 404 11.94 17.75 -10.61
N ASN A 405 13.05 17.03 -10.52
CA ASN A 405 13.57 16.20 -11.61
C ASN A 405 12.58 15.13 -12.07
N SER A 406 11.89 14.47 -11.13
CA SER A 406 10.87 13.46 -11.45
C SER A 406 9.63 14.00 -12.16
N LYS A 407 9.25 15.27 -11.93
CA LYS A 407 8.09 15.91 -12.59
C LYS A 407 8.36 16.30 -14.04
N GLY A 408 9.64 16.37 -14.44
CA GLY A 408 10.06 16.61 -15.82
C GLY A 408 9.98 15.35 -16.70
N VAL A 409 9.81 14.17 -16.09
CA VAL A 409 9.61 12.88 -16.77
C VAL A 409 8.11 12.63 -16.82
N THR A 410 7.51 12.65 -18.01
CA THR A 410 6.08 12.36 -18.17
C THR A 410 5.82 10.86 -18.02
N ASP A 411 4.67 10.47 -17.48
CA ASP A 411 4.25 9.05 -17.34
C ASP A 411 4.25 8.25 -18.66
N GLU A 412 4.42 8.92 -19.80
CA GLU A 412 4.59 8.30 -21.13
C GLU A 412 5.98 7.67 -21.33
N ASP A 413 6.97 8.01 -20.50
CA ASP A 413 8.37 7.59 -20.63
C ASP A 413 8.74 6.38 -19.75
N LEU A 414 7.81 5.87 -18.94
CA LEU A 414 8.04 4.66 -18.15
C LEU A 414 7.60 3.42 -18.93
N PRO A 415 8.53 2.59 -19.44
CA PRO A 415 8.15 1.26 -19.85
C PRO A 415 7.77 0.46 -18.58
N PHE A 416 6.76 -0.40 -18.72
CA PHE A 416 6.38 -1.55 -17.86
C PHE A 416 5.19 -1.39 -16.88
#